data_AF-A0A0F9JCI5-F1
#
_entry.id   AF-A0A0F9JCI5-F1
#
_cell.length_a   1.000
_cell.length_b   1.000
_cell.length_c   1.000
_cell.angle_alpha   90.00
_cell.angle_beta   90.00
_cell.angle_gamma   90.00
#
_symmetry.space_group_name_H-M   'P 1'
#
loop_
_entity.id
_entity.type
_entity.pdbx_description
1 polymer ?
#
loop_
_entity_poly.entity_id
_entity_poly.type
_entity_poly.pdbx_seq_one_letter_code
_entity_poly.pdbx_strand_id
1 'polypeptide(L)' 'MKLTEAERAILTALGEVWNDYCKLPDRRHANDRDFIRSIHEAQRIVGIRVARRVDPDFWSKP' A
#
# COMPACT_ATOMS: atom_id res chain seq x y z
N MET A 1 -2.71 -14.43 -12.70
CA MET A 1 -2.67 -13.04 -13.19
C MET A 1 -1.63 -12.25 -12.39
N LYS A 2 -0.88 -11.33 -13.00
CA LYS A 2 0.23 -10.59 -12.35
C LYS A 2 -0.07 -9.08 -12.24
N LEU A 3 0.57 -8.42 -11.27
CA LEU A 3 0.61 -6.95 -11.17
C LEU A 3 1.19 -6.34 -12.45
N THR A 4 0.69 -5.17 -12.85
CA THR A 4 1.39 -4.34 -13.84
C THR A 4 2.70 -3.80 -13.24
N GLU A 5 3.61 -3.36 -14.09
CA GLU A 5 4.86 -2.71 -13.63
C GLU A 5 4.56 -1.48 -12.77
N ALA A 6 3.57 -0.67 -13.16
CA ALA A 6 3.15 0.50 -12.39
C ALA A 6 2.58 0.14 -11.00
N GLU A 7 1.71 -0.87 -10.93
CA GLU A 7 1.17 -1.35 -9.64
C GLU A 7 2.26 -1.90 -8.72
N ARG A 8 3.20 -2.67 -9.30
CA ARG A 8 4.37 -3.16 -8.58
C ARG A 8 5.24 -2.02 -8.06
N ALA A 9 5.55 -1.04 -8.91
CA ALA A 9 6.38 0.09 -8.55
C ALA A 9 5.79 0.89 -7.38
N ILE A 10 4.47 1.13 -7.40
CA ILE A 10 3.78 1.83 -6.29
C ILE A 10 3.86 1.01 -5.00
N LEU A 11 3.55 -0.29 -5.04
CA LEU A 11 3.58 -1.14 -3.85
C LEU A 11 5.00 -1.27 -3.26
N THR A 12 6.02 -1.36 -4.13
CA THR A 12 7.43 -1.36 -3.73
C THR A 12 7.80 -0.05 -3.05
N ALA A 13 7.47 1.10 -3.67
CA ALA A 13 7.79 2.42 -3.12
C ALA A 13 7.14 2.65 -1.74
N LEU A 14 5.90 2.19 -1.54
CA LEU A 14 5.23 2.26 -0.23
C LEU A 14 5.96 1.44 0.85
N GLY A 15 6.49 0.27 0.50
CA GLY A 15 7.31 -0.53 1.41
C GLY A 15 8.66 0.13 1.71
N GLU A 16 9.30 0.72 0.71
CA GLU A 16 10.55 1.47 0.88
C GLU A 16 10.37 2.70 1.78
N VAL A 17 9.28 3.44 1.60
CA VAL A 17 8.94 4.58 2.47
C VAL A 17 8.79 4.16 3.93
N TRP A 18 8.18 3.00 4.21
CA TRP A 18 8.14 2.47 5.58
C TRP A 18 9.53 2.12 6.11
N ASN A 19 10.37 1.48 5.29
CA ASN A 19 11.73 1.12 5.66
C ASN A 19 12.58 2.36 5.96
N ASP A 20 12.43 3.43 5.19
CA ASP A 20 13.16 4.69 5.39
C ASP A 20 12.62 5.47 6.59
N TYR A 21 11.29 5.51 6.76
CA TYR A 21 10.67 6.03 7.97
C TYR A 21 11.23 5.33 9.22
N CYS A 22 11.49 4.02 9.13
CA CYS A 22 11.98 3.27 10.27
C CYS A 22 13.39 3.66 10.74
N LYS A 23 14.19 4.28 9.87
CA LYS A 23 15.56 4.72 10.14
C LYS A 23 15.63 6.14 10.72
N LEU A 24 14.52 6.87 10.77
CA LEU A 24 14.51 8.23 11.29
C LEU A 24 14.84 8.25 12.80
N PRO A 25 15.64 9.22 13.27
CA PRO A 25 15.84 9.42 14.71
C PRO A 25 14.56 9.94 15.38
N ASP A 26 14.47 9.78 16.71
CA ASP A 26 13.40 10.33 17.56
C ASP A 26 11.95 9.97 17.17
N ARG A 27 11.76 8.76 16.65
CA ARG A 27 10.43 8.21 16.36
C ARG A 27 9.60 8.10 17.64
N ARG A 28 8.36 8.59 17.58
CA ARG A 28 7.35 8.39 18.62
C ARG A 28 6.46 7.22 18.23
N HIS A 29 6.24 6.27 19.15
CA HIS A 29 5.38 5.09 18.91
C HIS A 29 3.96 5.41 18.43
N ALA A 30 3.40 6.56 18.81
CA ALA A 30 2.11 7.01 18.28
C ALA A 30 2.17 7.28 16.77
N ASN A 31 3.21 7.98 16.32
CA ASN A 31 3.44 8.32 14.92
C ASN A 31 3.73 7.07 14.09
N ASP A 32 4.42 6.07 14.66
CA ASP A 32 4.69 4.80 13.99
C ASP A 32 3.41 4.08 13.55
N ARG A 33 2.43 4.01 14.46
CA ARG A 33 1.14 3.35 14.20
C ARG A 33 0.33 4.09 13.14
N ASP A 34 0.30 5.42 13.22
CA ASP A 34 -0.41 6.24 12.23
C ASP A 34 0.25 6.14 10.85
N PHE A 35 1.59 6.10 10.80
CA PHE A 35 2.34 6.01 9.56
C PHE A 35 2.16 4.65 8.90
N ILE A 36 2.34 3.53 9.62
CA ILE A 36 2.14 2.19 9.04
C ILE A 36 0.69 1.97 8.61
N ARG A 37 -0.29 2.49 9.37
CA ARG A 37 -1.71 2.44 8.97
C ARG A 37 -1.93 3.16 7.64
N SER A 38 -1.32 4.33 7.46
CA SER A 38 -1.41 5.11 6.22
C SER A 38 -0.80 4.36 5.03
N ILE A 39 0.35 3.69 5.24
CA ILE A 39 0.98 2.85 4.22
C ILE A 39 0.08 1.67 3.82
N HIS A 40 -0.50 0.97 4.81
CA HIS A 40 -1.42 -0.14 4.54
C HIS A 40 -2.68 0.32 3.81
N GLU A 41 -3.21 1.51 4.13
CA GLU A 41 -4.37 2.07 3.44
C GLU A 41 -4.05 2.39 1.97
N ALA A 42 -2.88 2.97 1.71
CA ALA A 42 -2.42 3.20 0.35
C ALA A 42 -2.24 1.89 -0.44
N GLN A 43 -1.64 0.86 0.18
CA GLN A 43 -1.52 -0.46 -0.42
C GLN A 43 -2.89 -1.11 -0.69
N ARG A 44 -3.86 -0.95 0.22
CA ARG A 44 -5.23 -1.45 0.07
C ARG A 44 -5.92 -0.82 -1.14
N ILE A 45 -5.78 0.49 -1.34
CA ILE A 45 -6.35 1.20 -2.50
C ILE A 45 -5.80 0.62 -3.82
N VAL A 46 -4.48 0.41 -3.89
CA VAL A 46 -3.85 -0.23 -5.06
C VAL A 46 -4.35 -1.67 -5.22
N GLY A 47 -4.47 -2.41 -4.14
CA GLY A 47 -5.00 -3.78 -4.13
C GLY A 47 -6.43 -3.88 -4.67
N ILE A 48 -7.33 -2.99 -4.24
CA ILE A 48 -8.71 -2.90 -4.76
C ILE A 48 -8.71 -2.61 -6.26
N ARG A 49 -7.84 -1.69 -6.73
CA ARG A 49 -7.70 -1.39 -8.16
C ARG A 49 -7.26 -2.63 -8.96
N VAL A 50 -6.29 -3.39 -8.44
CA VAL A 50 -5.85 -4.66 -9.06
C VAL A 50 -7.01 -5.65 -9.09
N ALA A 51 -7.71 -5.82 -7.97
CA ALA A 51 -8.80 -6.77 -7.85
C ALA A 51 -9.94 -6.49 -8.85
N ARG A 52 -10.36 -5.22 -8.96
CA ARG A 52 -11.34 -4.76 -9.96
C ARG A 52 -10.90 -4.94 -11.41
N ARG A 53 -9.59 -4.92 -11.67
CA ARG A 53 -9.04 -5.18 -13.01
C ARG A 53 -8.97 -6.68 -13.33
N VAL A 54 -8.75 -7.52 -12.33
CA VAL A 54 -8.60 -8.98 -12.44
C VAL A 54 -9.95 -9.66 -12.59
N ASP A 55 -10.91 -9.27 -11.76
CA ASP A 55 -12.24 -9.87 -11.73
C ASP A 55 -13.27 -8.76 -11.48
N PRO A 56 -13.65 -8.02 -12.54
CA PRO A 56 -14.59 -6.92 -12.43
C PRO A 56 -15.93 -7.37 -11.84
N ASP A 57 -16.43 -8.55 -12.20
CA ASP A 57 -17.77 -9.02 -11.79
C ASP A 57 -17.84 -9.34 -10.30
N PHE A 58 -16.76 -9.86 -9.72
CA PHE A 58 -16.66 -10.10 -8.28
C PHE A 58 -16.45 -8.80 -7.49
N TRP A 59 -15.57 -7.90 -7.97
CA TRP A 59 -15.10 -6.73 -7.22
C TRP A 59 -15.83 -5.40 -7.53
N SER A 60 -16.88 -5.43 -8.35
CA SER A 60 -17.74 -4.28 -8.67
C SER A 60 -18.95 -4.11 -7.76
N LYS A 61 -19.21 -5.06 -6.85
CA LYS A 61 -20.33 -4.97 -5.91
C LYS A 61 -20.05 -3.95 -4.78
N PRO A 62 -21.06 -3.17 -4.34
CA PRO A 62 -20.92 -2.14 -3.32
C PRO A 62 -20.33 -2.64 -1.99
#